data_AF-A0A966LEM0-F1
#
_entry.id   AF-A0A966LEM0-F1
#
_cell.length_a   1.000
_cell.length_b   1.000
_cell.length_c   1.000
_cell.angle_alpha   90.00
_cell.angle_beta   90.00
_cell.angle_gamma   90.00
#
_symmetry.space_group_name_H-M   'P 1'
#
loop_
_entity.id
_entity.type
_entity.pdbx_description
1 polymer ?
#
loop_
_entity_poly.entity_id
_entity_poly.type
_entity_poly.pdbx_seq_one_letter_code
_entity_poly.pdbx_strand_id
1 'polypeptide(L)'
;MAKSSNSNLKNANKAKKDEFYTQLSDIERELKHYKEHFKNKVVYCNCDDPRVSNFFHYFSHNFEKIGLKKLITTCYKNQEVNLFSQNNSEKAIYLEYKGDKNENNVPDIEEIGVKHLKKDGDFRSEESIDLLKQSDIIVTNPPFSLFREYVAQLTKYKKKFIIIGNLNALTYKEIYKLIKENKIWLGASIHSGDREFGVPKDYPLTAASSRIDEKGNKYIRVKGVRWYTNLDYKERHENLILYKKYYGNEEEYPKYINYDAINVDVTKDIPMDYKGAMGVPITFMDKYNPDQFEIIALGIVGSIDFKSNRKMEILDKNGKPTRKFTFNAKGTLYRLYNPKIDKKSPAFKDVETGELYSSIYARIIIKNKKVIK
;
A
#
# COMPACT_ATOMS: atom_id res chain seq x y z
N MET A 1 -10.88 -20.03 14.82
CA MET A 1 -9.66 -20.43 14.08
C MET A 1 -9.32 -19.38 13.03
N ALA A 2 -8.30 -18.55 13.25
CA ALA A 2 -7.89 -17.53 12.29
C ALA A 2 -7.06 -18.17 11.18
N LYS A 3 -7.65 -18.36 9.99
CA LYS A 3 -6.94 -18.77 8.77
C LYS A 3 -5.85 -17.73 8.46
N SER A 4 -4.63 -18.21 8.22
CA SER A 4 -3.46 -17.40 7.91
C SER A 4 -3.73 -16.44 6.73
N SER A 5 -3.45 -15.15 6.90
CA SER A 5 -3.72 -14.09 5.92
C SER A 5 -2.97 -14.22 4.58
N ASN A 6 -2.00 -15.13 4.47
CA ASN A 6 -1.19 -15.31 3.26
C ASN A 6 -1.87 -16.15 2.17
N SER A 7 -2.99 -16.83 2.44
CA SER A 7 -3.70 -17.60 1.41
C SER A 7 -4.47 -16.71 0.44
N ASN A 8 -4.99 -15.58 0.90
CA ASN A 8 -5.83 -14.71 0.06
C ASN A 8 -5.02 -13.99 -1.02
N LEU A 9 -3.78 -13.60 -0.73
CA LEU A 9 -2.85 -13.02 -1.72
C LEU A 9 -2.36 -14.06 -2.74
N LYS A 10 -2.13 -15.32 -2.31
CA LYS A 10 -1.77 -16.41 -3.23
C LYS A 10 -2.92 -16.84 -4.14
N ASN A 11 -4.18 -16.70 -3.69
CA ASN A 11 -5.35 -16.97 -4.52
C ASN A 11 -5.60 -15.86 -5.54
N ALA A 12 -5.29 -14.60 -5.23
CA ALA A 12 -5.29 -13.51 -6.21
C ALA A 12 -4.30 -13.79 -7.37
N ASN A 13 -3.16 -14.44 -7.09
CA ASN A 13 -2.22 -14.86 -8.16
C ASN A 13 -2.77 -15.94 -9.11
N LYS A 14 -3.84 -16.67 -8.74
CA LYS A 14 -4.40 -17.75 -9.60
C LYS A 14 -5.45 -17.25 -10.60
N ALA A 15 -6.03 -16.08 -10.38
CA ALA A 15 -6.88 -15.42 -11.36
C ALA A 15 -6.20 -14.10 -11.70
N LYS A 16 -5.61 -13.98 -12.90
CA LYS A 16 -5.03 -12.74 -13.45
C LYS A 16 -6.12 -11.69 -13.72
N LYS A 17 -6.95 -11.37 -12.72
CA LYS A 17 -8.05 -10.42 -12.79
C LYS A 17 -7.80 -9.38 -11.69
N ASP A 18 -7.01 -8.36 -12.01
CA ASP A 18 -6.70 -7.25 -11.10
C ASP A 18 -7.61 -6.02 -11.35
N GLU A 19 -8.73 -6.20 -12.06
CA GLU A 19 -9.70 -5.15 -12.35
C GLU A 19 -10.55 -4.85 -11.10
N PHE A 20 -10.08 -3.88 -10.32
CA PHE A 20 -10.71 -3.45 -9.07
C PHE A 20 -11.18 -2.00 -9.18
N TYR A 21 -12.49 -1.82 -9.28
CA TYR A 21 -13.10 -0.50 -9.36
C TYR A 21 -13.18 0.14 -7.97
N THR A 22 -12.44 1.24 -7.78
CA THR A 22 -12.38 2.00 -6.52
C THR A 22 -13.66 2.80 -6.30
N GLN A 23 -14.14 2.83 -5.06
CA GLN A 23 -15.33 3.62 -4.70
C GLN A 23 -15.05 5.13 -4.74
N LEU A 24 -16.00 5.92 -5.23
CA LEU A 24 -15.88 7.39 -5.26
C LEU A 24 -15.64 7.97 -3.85
N SER A 25 -16.31 7.44 -2.83
CA SER A 25 -16.16 7.90 -1.45
C SER A 25 -14.75 7.69 -0.88
N ASP A 26 -14.05 6.63 -1.30
CA ASP A 26 -12.65 6.40 -0.94
C ASP A 26 -11.71 7.41 -1.62
N ILE A 27 -12.01 7.78 -2.88
CA ILE A 27 -11.27 8.78 -3.65
C ILE A 27 -11.47 10.18 -3.04
N GLU A 28 -12.71 10.60 -2.81
CA GLU A 28 -13.04 11.92 -2.25
C GLU A 28 -12.40 12.14 -0.87
N ARG A 29 -12.42 11.10 -0.03
CA ARG A 29 -11.84 11.16 1.31
C ARG A 29 -10.32 11.31 1.29
N GLU A 30 -9.63 10.77 0.29
CA GLU A 30 -8.18 10.95 0.12
C GLU A 30 -7.85 12.28 -0.54
N LEU A 31 -8.46 12.57 -1.69
CA LEU A 31 -8.03 13.67 -2.55
C LEU A 31 -8.29 15.06 -1.94
N LYS A 32 -9.19 15.17 -0.96
CA LYS A 32 -9.41 16.43 -0.21
C LYS A 32 -8.14 16.95 0.47
N HIS A 33 -7.18 16.09 0.80
CA HIS A 33 -5.93 16.47 1.46
C HIS A 33 -4.90 17.11 0.50
N TYR A 34 -5.11 17.02 -0.81
CA TYR A 34 -4.12 17.42 -1.82
C TYR A 34 -4.65 18.47 -2.81
N LYS A 35 -5.79 19.11 -2.55
CA LYS A 35 -6.45 20.05 -3.48
C LYS A 35 -5.50 21.08 -4.07
N GLU A 36 -4.70 21.73 -3.23
CA GLU A 36 -3.73 22.76 -3.65
C GLU A 36 -2.65 22.23 -4.59
N HIS A 37 -2.33 20.93 -4.53
CA HIS A 37 -1.33 20.33 -5.41
C HIS A 37 -1.81 20.21 -6.86
N PHE A 38 -3.13 20.23 -7.11
CA PHE A 38 -3.70 20.03 -8.45
C PHE A 38 -3.81 21.32 -9.28
N LYS A 39 -3.65 22.50 -8.66
CA LYS A 39 -3.79 23.78 -9.35
C LYS A 39 -2.80 23.89 -10.52
N ASN A 40 -3.32 24.20 -11.69
CA ASN A 40 -2.62 24.30 -12.97
C ASN A 40 -1.84 23.03 -13.37
N LYS A 41 -2.23 21.85 -12.86
CA LYS A 41 -1.58 20.57 -13.15
C LYS A 41 -2.32 19.75 -14.20
N VAL A 42 -1.55 18.91 -14.88
CA VAL A 42 -2.07 17.83 -15.71
C VAL A 42 -2.15 16.56 -14.87
N VAL A 43 -3.36 16.06 -14.64
CA VAL A 43 -3.57 14.78 -13.95
C VAL A 43 -3.76 13.67 -14.98
N TYR A 44 -3.10 12.53 -14.75
CA TYR A 44 -3.31 11.32 -15.54
C TYR A 44 -3.80 10.18 -14.67
N CYS A 45 -4.94 9.60 -15.04
CA CYS A 45 -5.49 8.39 -14.44
C CYS A 45 -5.44 7.25 -15.47
N ASN A 46 -4.42 6.40 -15.41
CA ASN A 46 -4.46 5.15 -16.16
C ASN A 46 -5.48 4.22 -15.50
N CYS A 47 -6.64 4.04 -16.12
CA CYS A 47 -7.77 3.29 -15.57
C CYS A 47 -8.03 2.02 -16.37
N ASP A 48 -8.75 1.08 -15.77
CA ASP A 48 -9.25 -0.11 -16.48
C ASP A 48 -10.38 0.26 -17.46
N ASP A 49 -11.33 1.13 -17.06
CA ASP A 49 -12.30 1.74 -17.99
C ASP A 49 -12.66 3.18 -17.56
N PRO A 50 -12.33 4.22 -18.35
CA PRO A 50 -12.59 5.62 -18.02
C PRO A 50 -14.08 5.99 -18.07
N ARG A 51 -14.94 5.21 -18.74
CA ARG A 51 -16.39 5.49 -18.85
C ARG A 51 -17.14 5.23 -17.54
N VAL A 52 -16.58 4.38 -16.68
CA VAL A 52 -17.13 4.04 -15.35
C VAL A 52 -16.12 4.36 -14.24
N SER A 53 -15.02 5.05 -14.55
CA SER A 53 -13.98 5.34 -13.58
C SER A 53 -14.42 6.44 -12.63
N ASN A 54 -14.52 6.10 -11.34
CA ASN A 54 -14.74 7.10 -10.29
C ASN A 54 -13.59 8.12 -10.18
N PHE A 55 -12.39 7.82 -10.68
CA PHE A 55 -11.33 8.82 -10.79
C PHE A 55 -11.65 9.86 -11.84
N PHE A 56 -12.08 9.44 -13.03
CA PHE A 56 -12.53 10.38 -14.07
C PHE A 56 -13.69 11.23 -13.55
N HIS A 57 -14.72 10.57 -12.98
CA HIS A 57 -15.88 11.26 -12.40
C HIS A 57 -15.47 12.32 -11.38
N TYR A 58 -14.58 11.99 -10.43
CA TYR A 58 -14.11 12.94 -9.44
C TYR A 58 -13.42 14.15 -10.09
N PHE A 59 -12.44 13.92 -10.97
CA PHE A 59 -11.64 15.01 -11.53
C PHE A 59 -12.41 15.86 -12.53
N SER A 60 -13.30 15.28 -13.34
CA SER A 60 -14.10 16.03 -14.31
C SER A 60 -15.12 16.93 -13.62
N HIS A 61 -15.85 16.43 -12.61
CA HIS A 61 -16.85 17.23 -11.87
C HIS A 61 -16.25 18.24 -10.88
N ASN A 62 -14.96 18.11 -10.55
CA ASN A 62 -14.26 19.05 -9.69
C ASN A 62 -13.21 19.88 -10.45
N PHE A 63 -13.16 19.79 -11.79
CA PHE A 63 -12.08 20.32 -12.62
C PHE A 63 -11.80 21.80 -12.32
N GLU A 64 -12.84 22.63 -12.43
CA GLU A 64 -12.73 24.08 -12.19
C GLU A 64 -12.48 24.38 -10.71
N LYS A 65 -13.16 23.66 -9.81
CA LYS A 65 -13.06 23.86 -8.35
C LYS A 65 -11.64 23.63 -7.81
N ILE A 66 -10.89 22.71 -8.41
CA ILE A 66 -9.49 22.42 -8.02
C ILE A 66 -8.48 23.13 -8.94
N GLY A 67 -8.95 23.90 -9.93
CA GLY A 67 -8.13 24.62 -10.89
C GLY A 67 -7.24 23.71 -11.73
N LEU A 68 -7.74 22.56 -12.17
CA LEU A 68 -6.97 21.61 -12.97
C LEU A 68 -6.67 22.19 -14.36
N LYS A 69 -5.48 21.91 -14.93
CA LYS A 69 -5.14 22.37 -16.29
C LYS A 69 -5.65 21.42 -17.36
N LYS A 70 -5.58 20.11 -17.08
CA LYS A 70 -5.96 19.05 -18.01
C LYS A 70 -6.13 17.74 -17.24
N LEU A 71 -7.14 16.97 -17.63
CA LEU A 71 -7.34 15.59 -17.20
C LEU A 71 -7.10 14.66 -18.39
N ILE A 72 -6.24 13.67 -18.20
CA ILE A 72 -6.02 12.58 -19.15
C ILE A 72 -6.46 11.29 -18.46
N THR A 73 -7.22 10.45 -19.16
CA THR A 73 -7.52 9.09 -18.69
C THR A 73 -7.34 8.10 -19.81
N THR A 74 -6.73 6.95 -19.53
CA THR A 74 -6.62 5.84 -20.49
C THR A 74 -7.52 4.70 -20.05
N CYS A 75 -7.97 3.92 -21.04
CA CYS A 75 -8.67 2.66 -20.88
C CYS A 75 -7.74 1.52 -21.29
N TYR A 76 -7.60 0.49 -20.48
CA TYR A 76 -7.08 -0.78 -20.98
C TYR A 76 -8.20 -1.50 -21.74
N LYS A 77 -7.90 -2.09 -22.89
CA LYS A 77 -8.90 -2.73 -23.78
C LYS A 77 -9.80 -3.70 -23.01
N ASN A 78 -11.09 -3.35 -22.86
CA ASN A 78 -12.12 -4.29 -22.42
C ASN A 78 -12.59 -5.11 -23.65
N GLN A 79 -12.53 -6.44 -23.55
CA GLN A 79 -12.98 -7.35 -24.61
C GLN A 79 -14.50 -7.56 -24.63
N GLU A 80 -15.27 -6.98 -23.71
CA GLU A 80 -16.73 -7.14 -23.69
C GLU A 80 -17.52 -5.88 -24.08
N VAL A 81 -18.38 -6.13 -25.05
CA VAL A 81 -19.33 -5.24 -25.70
C VAL A 81 -20.50 -4.97 -24.75
N ASN A 82 -20.73 -3.68 -24.45
CA ASN A 82 -21.99 -3.02 -24.08
C ASN A 82 -21.96 -2.25 -22.75
N LEU A 83 -22.02 -0.92 -22.88
CA LEU A 83 -23.09 -0.19 -22.18
C LEU A 83 -23.52 1.09 -22.91
N PHE A 84 -22.75 1.65 -23.86
CA PHE A 84 -23.19 2.82 -24.65
C PHE A 84 -22.65 2.92 -26.09
N SER A 85 -22.51 1.80 -26.81
CA SER A 85 -22.43 1.78 -28.28
C SER A 85 -22.31 0.36 -28.81
N GLN A 86 -23.19 -0.04 -29.73
CA GLN A 86 -22.88 -1.07 -30.71
C GLN A 86 -21.75 -0.54 -31.60
N ASN A 87 -20.49 -0.83 -31.29
CA ASN A 87 -19.37 -0.59 -32.20
C ASN A 87 -18.22 -1.56 -31.88
N ASN A 88 -17.85 -2.37 -32.86
CA ASN A 88 -16.81 -3.41 -32.89
C ASN A 88 -15.37 -2.86 -32.75
N SER A 89 -15.09 -1.97 -31.80
CA SER A 89 -13.76 -1.36 -31.67
C SER A 89 -12.95 -2.04 -30.57
N GLU A 90 -12.12 -3.00 -31.00
CA GLU A 90 -11.03 -3.64 -30.26
C GLU A 90 -9.88 -2.70 -29.83
N LYS A 91 -10.04 -1.37 -29.88
CA LYS A 91 -8.94 -0.41 -29.68
C LYS A 91 -9.10 0.31 -28.35
N ALA A 92 -8.02 0.31 -27.56
CA ALA A 92 -7.95 1.11 -26.36
C ALA A 92 -8.13 2.60 -26.70
N ILE A 93 -8.70 3.36 -25.77
CA ILE A 93 -8.97 4.80 -25.93
C ILE A 93 -8.32 5.58 -24.81
N TYR A 94 -8.11 6.87 -25.04
CA TYR A 94 -7.86 7.84 -23.99
C TYR A 94 -8.79 9.04 -24.14
N LEU A 95 -9.19 9.58 -22.99
CA LEU A 95 -9.97 10.79 -22.89
C LEU A 95 -9.05 11.94 -22.50
N GLU A 96 -9.25 13.09 -23.13
CA GLU A 96 -8.62 14.36 -22.77
C GLU A 96 -9.71 15.37 -22.45
N TYR A 97 -9.72 15.89 -21.22
CA TYR A 97 -10.63 16.94 -20.78
C TYR A 97 -9.83 18.17 -20.35
N LYS A 98 -10.26 19.36 -20.81
CA LYS A 98 -9.54 20.63 -20.61
C LYS A 98 -10.37 21.67 -19.86
N GLY A 99 -11.49 21.26 -19.28
CA GLY A 99 -12.42 22.14 -18.59
C GLY A 99 -13.65 22.46 -19.43
N ASP A 100 -14.55 23.17 -18.76
CA ASP A 100 -15.85 23.60 -19.28
C ASP A 100 -15.67 24.71 -20.34
N LYS A 101 -16.46 24.62 -21.42
CA LYS A 101 -16.48 25.56 -22.54
C LYS A 101 -17.82 26.27 -22.70
N ASN A 102 -18.87 25.81 -22.03
CA ASN A 102 -20.23 26.36 -22.14
C ASN A 102 -20.76 26.96 -20.82
N GLU A 103 -19.92 26.98 -19.78
CA GLU A 103 -20.15 27.61 -18.48
C GLU A 103 -21.24 26.92 -17.62
N ASN A 104 -21.61 25.68 -17.95
CA ASN A 104 -22.60 24.90 -17.17
C ASN A 104 -21.99 24.16 -15.95
N ASN A 105 -20.67 24.16 -15.81
CA ASN A 105 -19.88 23.47 -14.79
C ASN A 105 -20.10 21.95 -14.72
N VAL A 106 -20.47 21.32 -15.83
CA VAL A 106 -20.71 19.88 -15.98
C VAL A 106 -19.87 19.36 -17.16
N PRO A 107 -19.17 18.23 -17.01
CA PRO A 107 -18.36 17.69 -18.10
C PRO A 107 -19.25 17.10 -19.21
N ASP A 108 -19.35 17.80 -20.34
CA ASP A 108 -20.15 17.37 -21.49
C ASP A 108 -19.35 16.46 -22.45
N ILE A 109 -20.06 15.58 -23.17
CA ILE A 109 -19.44 14.63 -24.11
C ILE A 109 -18.68 15.36 -25.22
N GLU A 110 -19.21 16.49 -25.68
CA GLU A 110 -18.63 17.35 -26.72
C GLU A 110 -17.33 18.03 -26.24
N GLU A 111 -17.13 18.16 -24.93
CA GLU A 111 -15.92 18.73 -24.33
C GLU A 111 -14.83 17.69 -24.09
N ILE A 112 -15.23 16.43 -23.97
CA ILE A 112 -14.34 15.29 -23.72
C ILE A 112 -13.78 14.80 -25.06
N GLY A 113 -12.50 15.10 -25.29
CA GLY A 113 -11.78 14.62 -26.47
C GLY A 113 -11.50 13.12 -26.39
N VAL A 114 -12.22 12.31 -27.17
CA VAL A 114 -11.96 10.87 -27.30
C VAL A 114 -10.91 10.61 -28.37
N LYS A 115 -9.86 9.87 -28.03
CA LYS A 115 -8.78 9.51 -28.96
C LYS A 115 -8.45 8.03 -28.84
N HIS A 116 -8.06 7.41 -29.95
CA HIS A 116 -7.73 5.99 -30.01
C HIS A 116 -6.22 5.75 -29.83
N LEU A 117 -5.88 4.74 -29.05
CA LEU A 117 -4.54 4.19 -28.94
C LEU A 117 -4.33 3.13 -30.02
N LYS A 118 -3.08 2.93 -30.44
CA LYS A 118 -2.69 1.88 -31.39
C LYS A 118 -2.61 0.51 -30.72
N LYS A 119 -2.26 0.47 -29.43
CA LYS A 119 -2.13 -0.76 -28.64
C LYS A 119 -3.30 -0.95 -27.66
N ASP A 120 -3.07 -1.77 -26.63
CA ASP A 120 -4.05 -2.23 -25.63
C ASP A 120 -4.24 -1.28 -24.44
N GLY A 121 -3.43 -0.22 -24.33
CA GLY A 121 -3.49 0.74 -23.23
C GLY A 121 -2.64 0.35 -22.01
N ASP A 122 -1.82 -0.71 -22.10
CA ASP A 122 -0.89 -1.09 -21.02
C ASP A 122 -0.01 0.11 -20.63
N PHE A 123 0.18 0.34 -19.32
CA PHE A 123 0.97 1.47 -18.80
C PHE A 123 2.45 1.43 -19.26
N ARG A 124 2.92 0.28 -19.75
CA ARG A 124 4.26 0.05 -20.29
C ARG A 124 4.37 0.37 -21.78
N SER A 125 3.25 0.52 -22.48
CA SER A 125 3.24 0.89 -23.88
C SER A 125 3.82 2.30 -24.09
N GLU A 126 4.46 2.52 -25.24
CA GLU A 126 5.05 3.83 -25.58
C GLU A 126 4.02 4.95 -25.55
N GLU A 127 2.80 4.70 -26.04
CA GLU A 127 1.71 5.68 -26.03
C GLU A 127 1.29 6.06 -24.61
N SER A 128 1.12 5.08 -23.71
CA SER A 128 0.83 5.34 -22.29
C SER A 128 1.99 6.06 -21.59
N ILE A 129 3.24 5.76 -21.95
CA ILE A 129 4.42 6.45 -21.45
C ILE A 129 4.48 7.89 -21.95
N ASP A 130 4.06 8.17 -23.18
CA ASP A 130 4.03 9.54 -23.70
C ASP A 130 2.94 10.39 -23.04
N LEU A 131 1.79 9.79 -22.69
CA LEU A 131 0.78 10.42 -21.83
C LEU A 131 1.30 10.62 -20.39
N LEU A 132 2.03 9.65 -19.85
CA LEU A 132 2.71 9.77 -18.56
C LEU A 132 3.70 10.93 -18.57
N LYS A 133 4.50 11.10 -19.63
CA LYS A 133 5.47 12.20 -19.73
C LYS A 133 4.78 13.57 -19.73
N GLN A 134 3.61 13.69 -20.37
CA GLN A 134 2.82 14.92 -20.44
C GLN A 134 2.11 15.31 -19.12
N SER A 135 1.97 14.37 -18.18
CA SER A 135 1.26 14.60 -16.92
C SER A 135 2.19 14.98 -15.77
N ASP A 136 1.66 15.73 -14.81
CA ASP A 136 2.39 16.14 -13.61
C ASP A 136 2.14 15.16 -12.45
N ILE A 137 0.87 14.77 -12.27
CA ILE A 137 0.41 13.96 -11.14
C ILE A 137 -0.38 12.75 -11.65
N ILE A 138 -0.06 11.58 -11.11
CA ILE A 138 -0.72 10.31 -11.44
C ILE A 138 -1.65 9.90 -10.30
N VAL A 139 -2.92 9.67 -10.60
CA VAL A 139 -3.91 9.30 -9.59
C VAL A 139 -4.72 8.10 -10.08
N THR A 140 -4.51 6.93 -9.47
CA THR A 140 -5.16 5.70 -9.95
C THR A 140 -5.15 4.55 -8.93
N ASN A 141 -5.85 3.46 -9.27
CA ASN A 141 -5.68 2.13 -8.69
C ASN A 141 -4.90 1.24 -9.68
N PRO A 142 -3.57 1.09 -9.54
CA PRO A 142 -2.78 0.23 -10.42
C PRO A 142 -3.03 -1.26 -10.13
N PRO A 143 -2.75 -2.16 -11.09
CA PRO A 143 -2.80 -3.61 -10.84
C PRO A 143 -1.89 -4.00 -9.67
N PHE A 144 -2.43 -4.66 -8.65
CA PHE A 144 -1.67 -4.99 -7.44
C PHE A 144 -0.51 -5.93 -7.72
N SER A 145 -0.65 -6.83 -8.71
CA SER A 145 0.43 -7.73 -9.16
C SER A 145 1.61 -6.98 -9.79
N LEU A 146 1.38 -5.81 -10.39
CA LEU A 146 2.38 -5.00 -11.08
C LEU A 146 2.81 -3.77 -10.27
N PHE A 147 2.35 -3.63 -9.02
CA PHE A 147 2.56 -2.44 -8.19
C PHE A 147 4.03 -2.00 -8.09
N ARG A 148 4.96 -2.93 -7.92
CA ARG A 148 6.40 -2.61 -7.84
C ARG A 148 6.95 -2.03 -9.14
N GLU A 149 6.59 -2.64 -10.27
CA GLU A 149 7.01 -2.21 -11.60
C GLU A 149 6.42 -0.84 -11.92
N TYR A 150 5.14 -0.65 -11.56
CA TYR A 150 4.44 0.60 -11.73
C TYR A 150 5.09 1.74 -10.93
N VAL A 151 5.35 1.55 -9.62
CA VAL A 151 6.08 2.54 -8.80
C VAL A 151 7.48 2.83 -9.33
N ALA A 152 8.19 1.80 -9.82
CA ALA A 152 9.51 1.99 -10.44
C ALA A 152 9.43 2.87 -11.69
N GLN A 153 8.39 2.68 -12.53
CA GLN A 153 8.15 3.53 -13.71
C GLN A 153 7.85 4.98 -13.30
N LEU A 154 6.95 5.20 -12.33
CA LEU A 154 6.63 6.55 -11.84
C LEU A 154 7.87 7.26 -11.27
N THR A 155 8.71 6.53 -10.53
CA THR A 155 9.97 7.03 -9.99
C THR A 155 10.96 7.39 -11.10
N LYS A 156 11.10 6.52 -12.12
CA LYS A 156 11.96 6.76 -13.29
C LYS A 156 11.60 8.06 -14.01
N TYR A 157 10.32 8.32 -14.19
CA TYR A 157 9.82 9.55 -14.83
C TYR A 157 9.58 10.72 -13.85
N LYS A 158 10.02 10.58 -12.59
CA LYS A 158 9.94 11.61 -11.53
C LYS A 158 8.53 12.17 -11.33
N LYS A 159 7.51 11.31 -11.44
CA LYS A 159 6.11 11.73 -11.35
C LYS A 159 5.68 11.91 -9.91
N LYS A 160 4.80 12.89 -9.68
CA LYS A 160 4.02 12.94 -8.45
C LYS A 160 2.84 11.98 -8.57
N PHE A 161 2.42 11.36 -7.48
CA PHE A 161 1.33 10.40 -7.55
C PHE A 161 0.57 10.19 -6.24
N ILE A 162 -0.66 9.71 -6.36
CA ILE A 162 -1.51 9.17 -5.28
C ILE A 162 -2.13 7.88 -5.84
N ILE A 163 -1.67 6.72 -5.36
CA ILE A 163 -2.05 5.42 -5.94
C ILE A 163 -2.47 4.43 -4.87
N ILE A 164 -3.34 3.50 -5.22
CA ILE A 164 -3.76 2.44 -4.31
C ILE A 164 -2.77 1.27 -4.35
N GLY A 165 -2.50 0.69 -3.18
CA GLY A 165 -1.73 -0.55 -3.08
C GLY A 165 -2.08 -1.34 -1.82
N ASN A 166 -1.46 -2.50 -1.67
CA ASN A 166 -1.57 -3.30 -0.46
C ASN A 166 -0.48 -2.90 0.56
N LEU A 167 -0.80 -2.92 1.85
CA LEU A 167 0.11 -2.62 2.96
C LEU A 167 1.36 -3.51 2.95
N ASN A 168 1.24 -4.76 2.48
CA ASN A 168 2.38 -5.66 2.38
C ASN A 168 3.47 -5.15 1.43
N ALA A 169 3.14 -4.25 0.49
CA ALA A 169 4.12 -3.65 -0.40
C ALA A 169 5.19 -2.84 0.33
N LEU A 170 4.92 -2.34 1.55
CA LEU A 170 5.91 -1.71 2.43
C LEU A 170 7.14 -2.58 2.70
N THR A 171 6.99 -3.91 2.62
CA THR A 171 8.07 -4.87 2.90
C THR A 171 8.88 -5.26 1.66
N TYR A 172 8.46 -4.82 0.47
CA TYR A 172 9.21 -5.05 -0.76
C TYR A 172 10.45 -4.17 -0.77
N LYS A 173 11.61 -4.76 -1.10
CA LYS A 173 12.92 -4.11 -1.00
C LYS A 173 12.96 -2.74 -1.70
N GLU A 174 12.39 -2.65 -2.90
CA GLU A 174 12.39 -1.44 -3.73
C GLU A 174 11.48 -0.35 -3.14
N ILE A 175 10.32 -0.75 -2.62
CA ILE A 175 9.34 0.17 -2.02
C ILE A 175 9.84 0.66 -0.66
N TYR A 176 10.33 -0.25 0.18
CA TYR A 176 10.91 0.06 1.48
C TYR A 176 12.05 1.08 1.37
N LYS A 177 12.93 0.92 0.37
CA LYS A 177 14.02 1.87 0.10
C LYS A 177 13.49 3.29 -0.10
N LEU A 178 12.43 3.45 -0.90
CA LEU A 178 11.82 4.76 -1.17
C LEU A 178 11.17 5.36 0.09
N ILE A 179 10.57 4.54 0.95
CA ILE A 179 9.99 4.98 2.22
C ILE A 179 11.07 5.43 3.20
N LYS A 180 12.13 4.64 3.36
CA LYS A 180 13.26 4.97 4.23
C LYS A 180 13.93 6.28 3.81
N GLU A 181 14.05 6.51 2.51
CA GLU A 181 14.58 7.75 1.92
C GLU A 181 13.56 8.92 1.92
N ASN A 182 12.38 8.75 2.55
CA ASN A 182 11.28 9.73 2.55
C ASN A 182 10.87 10.21 1.14
N LYS A 183 10.93 9.32 0.14
CA LYS A 183 10.50 9.59 -1.24
C LYS A 183 9.06 9.18 -1.52
N ILE A 184 8.51 8.24 -0.75
CA ILE A 184 7.12 7.76 -0.81
C ILE A 184 6.64 7.50 0.63
N TRP A 185 5.36 7.74 0.90
CA TRP A 185 4.68 7.46 2.16
C TRP A 185 3.24 7.00 1.93
N LEU A 186 2.54 6.63 3.00
CA LEU A 186 1.12 6.27 2.93
C LEU A 186 0.26 7.54 2.87
N GLY A 187 -0.91 7.45 2.25
CA GLY A 187 -1.88 8.54 2.18
C GLY A 187 -2.72 8.70 3.45
N ALA A 188 -3.62 9.70 3.43
CA ALA A 188 -4.23 10.28 4.62
C ALA A 188 -5.54 9.61 5.10
N SER A 189 -6.20 8.81 4.28
CA SER A 189 -7.59 8.42 4.55
C SER A 189 -7.85 6.96 4.94
N ILE A 190 -6.95 6.04 4.61
CA ILE A 190 -7.15 4.61 4.84
C ILE A 190 -6.07 4.11 5.81
N HIS A 191 -6.44 3.87 7.07
CA HIS A 191 -5.50 3.42 8.12
C HIS A 191 -5.88 2.07 8.76
N SER A 192 -6.96 1.43 8.31
CA SER A 192 -7.39 0.13 8.85
C SER A 192 -8.40 -0.56 7.92
N GLY A 193 -8.74 -1.81 8.26
CA GLY A 193 -9.83 -2.55 7.65
C GLY A 193 -9.59 -3.10 6.24
N ASP A 194 -10.68 -3.51 5.62
CA ASP A 194 -10.80 -3.86 4.21
C ASP A 194 -11.44 -2.72 3.41
N ARG A 195 -11.21 -2.71 2.10
CA ARG A 195 -11.91 -1.85 1.15
C ARG A 195 -12.69 -2.70 0.17
N GLU A 196 -13.84 -2.17 -0.23
CA GLU A 196 -14.72 -2.83 -1.18
C GLU A 196 -14.43 -2.32 -2.59
N PHE A 197 -14.26 -3.23 -3.54
CA PHE A 197 -14.04 -2.90 -4.95
C PHE A 197 -15.13 -3.54 -5.78
N GLY A 198 -15.61 -2.82 -6.78
CA GLY A 198 -16.37 -3.44 -7.86
C GLY A 198 -15.46 -4.37 -8.66
N VAL A 199 -16.03 -5.42 -9.24
CA VAL A 199 -15.33 -6.35 -10.14
C VAL A 199 -16.19 -6.66 -11.36
N PRO A 200 -15.59 -7.11 -12.49
CA PRO A 200 -16.34 -7.52 -13.67
C PRO A 200 -17.41 -8.58 -13.39
N LYS A 201 -18.45 -8.63 -14.22
CA LYS A 201 -19.55 -9.59 -14.07
C LYS A 201 -19.09 -11.04 -14.14
N ASP A 202 -18.05 -11.33 -14.88
CA ASP A 202 -17.45 -12.67 -15.03
C ASP A 202 -16.42 -13.00 -13.93
N TYR A 203 -16.22 -12.11 -12.95
CA TYR A 203 -15.26 -12.33 -11.88
C TYR A 203 -15.72 -13.48 -10.96
N PRO A 204 -14.84 -14.46 -10.67
CA PRO A 204 -15.19 -15.59 -9.81
C PRO A 204 -15.27 -15.13 -8.35
N LEU A 205 -16.47 -15.18 -7.76
CA LEU A 205 -16.69 -14.87 -6.35
C LEU A 205 -16.23 -16.03 -5.46
N THR A 206 -14.92 -16.25 -5.43
CA THR A 206 -14.25 -17.23 -4.55
C THR A 206 -13.65 -16.57 -3.30
N ALA A 207 -13.71 -15.23 -3.22
CA ALA A 207 -13.24 -14.47 -2.08
C ALA A 207 -14.16 -14.68 -0.87
N ALA A 208 -13.59 -14.75 0.34
CA ALA A 208 -14.33 -14.99 1.58
C ALA A 208 -15.31 -13.86 1.98
N SER A 209 -15.28 -12.72 1.30
CA SER A 209 -16.16 -11.58 1.54
C SER A 209 -16.44 -10.87 0.22
N SER A 210 -17.60 -11.21 -0.37
CA SER A 210 -18.13 -10.61 -1.59
C SER A 210 -19.62 -10.33 -1.44
N ARG A 211 -20.14 -9.39 -2.22
CA ARG A 211 -21.58 -9.13 -2.31
C ARG A 211 -21.98 -8.86 -3.76
N ILE A 212 -23.28 -8.99 -4.02
CA ILE A 212 -23.92 -8.54 -5.27
C ILE A 212 -24.95 -7.50 -4.87
N ASP A 213 -24.99 -6.35 -5.57
CA ASP A 213 -26.04 -5.35 -5.33
C ASP A 213 -27.34 -5.69 -6.09
N GLU A 214 -28.39 -4.90 -5.86
CA GLU A 214 -29.70 -5.08 -6.48
C GLU A 214 -29.67 -4.98 -8.02
N LYS A 215 -28.63 -4.33 -8.58
CA LYS A 215 -28.42 -4.17 -10.03
C LYS A 215 -27.57 -5.30 -10.62
N GLY A 216 -27.18 -6.29 -9.81
CA GLY A 216 -26.35 -7.42 -10.24
C GLY A 216 -24.85 -7.11 -10.33
N ASN A 217 -24.39 -5.97 -9.83
CA ASN A 217 -22.96 -5.65 -9.80
C ASN A 217 -22.26 -6.43 -8.69
N LYS A 218 -21.08 -6.96 -8.98
CA LYS A 218 -20.29 -7.77 -8.08
C LYS A 218 -19.26 -6.92 -7.35
N TYR A 219 -19.07 -7.20 -6.05
CA TYR A 219 -18.07 -6.54 -5.22
C TYR A 219 -17.28 -7.56 -4.39
N ILE A 220 -16.01 -7.25 -4.16
CA ILE A 220 -15.13 -8.02 -3.26
C ILE A 220 -14.53 -7.10 -2.19
N ARG A 221 -14.13 -7.67 -1.05
CA ARG A 221 -13.41 -6.92 0.00
C ARG A 221 -11.95 -7.35 0.09
N VAL A 222 -11.04 -6.37 0.01
CA VAL A 222 -9.59 -6.59 0.08
C VAL A 222 -9.02 -5.95 1.34
N LYS A 223 -8.32 -6.75 2.16
CA LYS A 223 -7.70 -6.30 3.42
C LYS A 223 -6.37 -5.60 3.20
N GLY A 224 -6.10 -4.60 4.03
CA GLY A 224 -4.80 -3.92 4.06
C GLY A 224 -4.57 -3.02 2.85
N VAL A 225 -5.62 -2.50 2.25
CA VAL A 225 -5.51 -1.48 1.19
C VAL A 225 -5.05 -0.16 1.81
N ARG A 226 -4.17 0.55 1.10
CA ARG A 226 -3.66 1.87 1.46
C ARG A 226 -3.47 2.73 0.23
N TRP A 227 -3.55 4.04 0.41
CA TRP A 227 -3.00 5.00 -0.54
C TRP A 227 -1.49 5.10 -0.34
N TYR A 228 -0.75 5.27 -1.43
CA TYR A 228 0.68 5.54 -1.49
C TYR A 228 0.88 6.83 -2.27
N THR A 229 1.70 7.74 -1.75
CA THR A 229 1.92 9.04 -2.38
C THR A 229 3.32 9.58 -2.12
N ASN A 230 3.70 10.57 -2.92
CA ASN A 230 4.85 11.45 -2.72
C ASN A 230 4.46 12.94 -2.78
N LEU A 231 3.16 13.22 -2.58
CA LEU A 231 2.58 14.54 -2.32
C LEU A 231 2.39 14.68 -0.81
N ASP A 232 2.85 15.81 -0.27
CA ASP A 232 2.87 16.01 1.17
C ASP A 232 1.48 16.42 1.65
N TYR A 233 1.18 16.16 2.92
CA TYR A 233 -0.09 16.55 3.53
C TYR A 233 0.12 16.83 5.02
N LYS A 234 -0.73 17.70 5.57
CA LYS A 234 -0.54 18.26 6.91
C LYS A 234 -0.45 17.19 8.00
N GLU A 235 -1.37 16.23 7.98
CA GLU A 235 -1.50 15.21 9.02
C GLU A 235 -0.27 14.29 9.12
N ARG A 236 0.55 14.20 8.05
CA ARG A 236 1.83 13.46 8.06
C ARG A 236 2.83 14.02 9.08
N HIS A 237 2.70 15.29 9.42
CA HIS A 237 3.59 16.00 10.34
C HIS A 237 3.03 16.11 11.76
N GLU A 238 1.89 15.47 12.04
CA GLU A 238 1.32 15.43 13.38
C GLU A 238 2.11 14.47 14.29
N ASN A 239 2.42 14.91 15.50
CA ASN A 239 3.13 14.05 16.44
C ASN A 239 2.20 12.97 16.96
N LEU A 240 2.68 11.73 16.96
CA LEU A 240 2.09 10.66 17.73
C LEU A 240 2.27 10.96 19.22
N ILE A 241 1.17 11.05 19.95
CA ILE A 241 1.20 11.23 21.41
C ILE A 241 1.73 9.95 22.06
N LEU A 242 2.86 10.05 22.76
CA LEU A 242 3.49 8.97 23.50
C LEU A 242 3.32 9.20 24.99
N TYR A 243 2.96 8.16 25.74
CA TYR A 243 2.71 8.24 27.18
C TYR A 243 3.26 7.06 27.98
N LYS A 244 3.71 6.00 27.28
CA LYS A 244 4.36 4.84 27.91
C LYS A 244 5.80 5.16 28.25
N LYS A 245 6.33 4.49 29.28
CA LYS A 245 7.71 4.61 29.73
C LYS A 245 8.43 3.27 29.59
N TYR A 246 9.68 3.32 29.18
CA TYR A 246 10.59 2.17 29.17
C TYR A 246 11.26 2.00 30.52
N TYR A 247 11.80 3.09 31.08
CA TYR A 247 12.55 3.02 32.33
C TYR A 247 11.62 2.67 33.50
N GLY A 248 11.96 1.60 34.23
CA GLY A 248 11.13 1.01 35.27
C GLY A 248 10.02 0.07 34.76
N ASN A 249 9.95 -0.20 33.45
CA ASN A 249 8.99 -1.12 32.82
C ASN A 249 9.68 -2.00 31.76
N GLU A 250 10.98 -2.28 31.92
CA GLU A 250 11.82 -2.92 30.91
C GLU A 250 11.31 -4.31 30.49
N GLU A 251 10.63 -5.02 31.39
CA GLU A 251 10.02 -6.33 31.14
C GLU A 251 8.91 -6.30 30.07
N GLU A 252 8.24 -5.16 29.88
CA GLU A 252 7.22 -4.97 28.83
C GLU A 252 7.82 -4.83 27.42
N TYR A 253 9.14 -4.58 27.33
CA TYR A 253 9.85 -4.26 26.10
C TYR A 253 10.98 -5.26 25.83
N PRO A 254 10.65 -6.51 25.48
CA PRO A 254 11.66 -7.55 25.32
C PRO A 254 12.63 -7.19 24.20
N LYS A 255 13.92 -7.44 24.43
CA LYS A 255 14.99 -7.16 23.46
C LYS A 255 15.08 -8.26 22.40
N TYR A 256 15.45 -7.88 21.18
CA TYR A 256 15.84 -8.87 20.18
C TYR A 256 17.22 -9.44 20.51
N ILE A 257 17.43 -10.69 20.11
CA ILE A 257 18.70 -11.40 20.37
C ILE A 257 19.72 -11.13 19.27
N ASN A 258 19.24 -10.97 18.04
CA ASN A 258 20.07 -10.80 16.86
C ASN A 258 20.21 -9.35 16.39
N TYR A 259 19.63 -8.39 17.11
CA TYR A 259 19.73 -6.96 16.80
C TYR A 259 19.54 -6.11 18.07
N ASP A 260 20.27 -5.00 18.18
CA ASP A 260 20.19 -4.14 19.36
C ASP A 260 19.00 -3.18 19.28
N ALA A 261 17.82 -3.74 19.55
CA ALA A 261 16.56 -3.00 19.64
C ALA A 261 15.59 -3.71 20.60
N ILE A 262 14.63 -2.95 21.11
CA ILE A 262 13.47 -3.51 21.82
C ILE A 262 12.34 -3.84 20.83
N ASN A 263 11.51 -4.82 21.18
CA ASN A 263 10.28 -5.10 20.45
C ASN A 263 9.13 -4.30 21.05
N VAL A 264 8.38 -3.62 20.19
CA VAL A 264 7.13 -2.93 20.53
C VAL A 264 6.01 -3.58 19.74
N ASP A 265 5.09 -4.26 20.42
CA ASP A 265 4.07 -5.08 19.74
C ASP A 265 2.96 -4.26 19.11
N VAL A 266 2.63 -3.08 19.67
CA VAL A 266 1.62 -2.17 19.13
C VAL A 266 2.10 -0.73 19.20
N THR A 267 1.76 0.06 18.18
CA THR A 267 2.22 1.46 18.04
C THR A 267 1.90 2.35 19.24
N LYS A 268 0.78 2.11 19.95
CA LYS A 268 0.41 2.91 21.13
C LYS A 268 1.33 2.67 22.33
N ASP A 269 2.11 1.59 22.32
CA ASP A 269 3.01 1.23 23.39
C ASP A 269 4.44 1.73 23.15
N ILE A 270 4.67 2.55 22.10
CA ILE A 270 5.99 3.16 21.89
C ILE A 270 6.34 4.03 23.11
N PRO A 271 7.47 3.77 23.79
CA PRO A 271 7.87 4.52 24.97
C PRO A 271 8.35 5.93 24.60
N MET A 272 8.02 6.92 25.44
CA MET A 272 8.37 8.32 25.24
C MET A 272 9.81 8.68 25.65
N ASP A 273 10.43 7.83 26.49
CA ASP A 273 11.72 8.06 27.17
C ASP A 273 12.84 7.16 26.62
N TYR A 274 12.58 6.30 25.63
CA TYR A 274 13.59 5.40 25.07
C TYR A 274 14.21 5.94 23.78
N LYS A 275 15.53 6.16 23.81
CA LYS A 275 16.31 6.68 22.66
C LYS A 275 16.85 5.57 21.72
N GLY A 276 16.86 4.33 22.18
CA GLY A 276 17.38 3.19 21.42
C GLY A 276 16.51 2.83 20.21
N ALA A 277 16.98 1.86 19.42
CA ALA A 277 16.21 1.36 18.28
C ALA A 277 15.01 0.52 18.76
N MET A 278 13.90 0.62 18.06
CA MET A 278 12.64 -0.06 18.38
C MET A 278 12.08 -0.75 17.15
N GLY A 279 11.75 -2.03 17.27
CA GLY A 279 11.02 -2.76 16.24
C GLY A 279 9.52 -2.62 16.44
N VAL A 280 8.86 -1.89 15.55
CA VAL A 280 7.41 -1.63 15.56
C VAL A 280 6.70 -2.41 14.43
N PRO A 281 5.38 -2.67 14.51
CA PRO A 281 4.63 -3.30 13.43
C PRO A 281 4.68 -2.48 12.14
N ILE A 282 4.56 -3.10 10.96
CA ILE A 282 4.48 -2.35 9.68
C ILE A 282 3.31 -1.37 9.61
N THR A 283 2.22 -1.62 10.35
CA THR A 283 1.07 -0.71 10.47
C THR A 283 1.42 0.61 11.17
N PHE A 284 2.58 0.70 11.82
CA PHE A 284 3.11 1.96 12.32
C PHE A 284 3.22 3.03 11.23
N MET A 285 3.41 2.64 9.96
CA MET A 285 3.49 3.59 8.84
C MET A 285 2.24 4.44 8.67
N ASP A 286 1.07 3.99 9.14
CA ASP A 286 -0.17 4.78 9.16
C ASP A 286 -0.06 6.01 10.11
N LYS A 287 0.94 6.04 10.99
CA LYS A 287 1.19 7.08 12.01
C LYS A 287 2.61 7.63 11.93
N TYR A 288 3.34 7.32 10.87
CA TYR A 288 4.73 7.72 10.75
C TYR A 288 4.82 9.20 10.44
N ASN A 289 5.44 9.93 11.36
CA ASN A 289 5.83 11.32 11.18
C ASN A 289 7.36 11.41 11.04
N PRO A 290 7.90 11.90 9.92
CA PRO A 290 9.34 12.00 9.70
C PRO A 290 10.02 12.99 10.64
N ASP A 291 9.31 13.94 11.26
CA ASP A 291 9.87 14.91 12.19
C ASP A 291 10.00 14.33 13.61
N GLN A 292 9.23 13.27 13.91
CA GLN A 292 9.26 12.60 15.20
C GLN A 292 10.11 11.33 15.18
N PHE A 293 10.06 10.55 14.09
CA PHE A 293 10.72 9.25 14.01
C PHE A 293 11.68 9.17 12.82
N GLU A 294 12.75 8.41 13.01
CA GLU A 294 13.66 8.00 11.95
C GLU A 294 13.41 6.52 11.64
N ILE A 295 13.24 6.16 10.36
CA ILE A 295 13.24 4.77 9.91
C ILE A 295 14.67 4.35 9.61
N ILE A 296 15.15 3.36 10.35
CA ILE A 296 16.55 2.91 10.28
C ILE A 296 16.68 1.68 9.40
N ALA A 297 15.77 0.72 9.57
CA ALA A 297 15.81 -0.54 8.84
C ALA A 297 14.48 -1.28 8.82
N LEU A 298 14.39 -2.31 7.97
CA LEU A 298 13.36 -3.33 8.02
C LEU A 298 13.96 -4.56 8.71
N GLY A 299 13.23 -5.19 9.63
CA GLY A 299 13.68 -6.30 10.47
C GLY A 299 13.84 -7.65 9.75
N ILE A 300 14.37 -7.63 8.53
CA ILE A 300 14.59 -8.78 7.66
C ILE A 300 15.97 -8.73 7.01
N VAL A 301 16.44 -9.88 6.53
CA VAL A 301 17.72 -10.04 5.83
C VAL A 301 17.87 -9.07 4.66
N GLY A 302 19.08 -8.53 4.50
CA GLY A 302 19.40 -7.55 3.46
C GLY A 302 19.05 -6.10 3.82
N SER A 303 18.35 -5.87 4.94
CA SER A 303 18.14 -4.51 5.48
C SER A 303 18.83 -4.27 6.84
N ILE A 304 19.16 -5.32 7.59
CA ILE A 304 19.96 -5.25 8.81
C ILE A 304 21.04 -6.32 8.83
N ASP A 305 22.17 -5.97 9.43
CA ASP A 305 23.22 -6.91 9.77
C ASP A 305 22.89 -7.56 11.12
N PHE A 306 22.64 -8.87 11.08
CA PHE A 306 22.31 -9.62 12.29
C PHE A 306 23.59 -9.95 13.07
N LYS A 307 23.55 -9.74 14.38
CA LYS A 307 24.71 -9.94 15.27
C LYS A 307 25.05 -11.40 15.59
N SER A 308 24.16 -12.33 15.24
CA SER A 308 24.30 -13.76 15.56
C SER A 308 24.38 -14.60 14.29
N ASN A 309 24.85 -15.85 14.40
CA ASN A 309 24.68 -16.87 13.36
C ASN A 309 24.26 -18.20 14.00
N ARG A 310 23.08 -18.21 14.63
CA ARG A 310 22.59 -19.35 15.41
C ARG A 310 21.88 -20.35 14.51
N LYS A 311 22.24 -21.64 14.62
CA LYS A 311 21.50 -22.74 14.00
C LYS A 311 20.29 -23.09 14.88
N MET A 312 19.11 -23.07 14.29
CA MET A 312 17.85 -23.28 14.98
C MET A 312 16.99 -24.33 14.28
N GLU A 313 16.33 -25.18 15.05
CA GLU A 313 15.24 -26.02 14.57
C GLU A 313 13.94 -25.21 14.49
N ILE A 314 13.20 -25.37 13.39
CA ILE A 314 11.88 -24.78 13.19
C ILE A 314 10.85 -25.63 13.95
N LEU A 315 9.99 -24.96 14.73
CA LEU A 315 8.88 -25.57 15.43
C LEU A 315 7.56 -25.34 14.66
N ASP A 316 6.62 -26.26 14.80
CA ASP A 316 5.28 -26.11 14.22
C ASP A 316 4.41 -25.13 15.04
N LYS A 317 3.16 -24.91 14.60
CA LYS A 317 2.21 -24.00 15.27
C LYS A 317 1.87 -24.39 16.72
N ASN A 318 2.19 -25.62 17.14
CA ASN A 318 1.97 -26.14 18.48
C ASN A 318 3.30 -26.24 19.26
N GLY A 319 4.40 -25.73 18.72
CA GLY A 319 5.73 -25.78 19.34
C GLY A 319 6.44 -27.13 19.19
N LYS A 320 5.99 -28.02 18.30
CA LYS A 320 6.62 -29.34 18.10
C LYS A 320 7.80 -29.27 17.11
N PRO A 321 8.89 -30.01 17.36
CA PRO A 321 10.03 -30.13 16.44
C PRO A 321 9.61 -30.58 15.04
N THR A 322 10.20 -29.99 13.98
CA THR A 322 9.90 -30.34 12.58
C THR A 322 11.05 -31.01 11.84
N ARG A 323 12.23 -31.15 12.47
CA ARG A 323 13.49 -31.58 11.85
C ARG A 323 13.97 -30.71 10.68
N LYS A 324 13.41 -29.52 10.52
CA LYS A 324 13.86 -28.51 9.55
C LYS A 324 14.65 -27.44 10.28
N PHE A 325 15.77 -27.03 9.69
CA PHE A 325 16.70 -26.09 10.33
C PHE A 325 16.78 -24.77 9.57
N THR A 326 17.18 -23.73 10.30
CA THR A 326 17.45 -22.41 9.74
C THR A 326 18.57 -21.72 10.52
N PHE A 327 19.13 -20.67 9.94
CA PHE A 327 20.04 -19.77 10.64
C PHE A 327 19.31 -18.46 10.93
N ASN A 328 19.44 -17.96 12.16
CA ASN A 328 18.86 -16.70 12.63
C ASN A 328 17.38 -16.52 12.23
N ALA A 329 16.53 -17.52 12.52
CA ALA A 329 15.10 -17.43 12.23
C ALA A 329 14.76 -17.10 10.77
N LYS A 330 15.51 -17.62 9.79
CA LYS A 330 15.38 -17.30 8.35
C LYS A 330 15.70 -15.84 8.01
N GLY A 331 16.61 -15.24 8.77
CA GLY A 331 17.01 -13.85 8.58
C GLY A 331 15.91 -12.87 8.97
N THR A 332 15.23 -13.11 10.08
CA THR A 332 14.28 -12.16 10.69
C THR A 332 14.65 -11.89 12.13
N LEU A 333 14.11 -10.82 12.71
CA LEU A 333 14.24 -10.57 14.15
C LEU A 333 13.57 -11.67 14.99
N TYR A 334 14.19 -12.02 16.10
CA TYR A 334 13.64 -12.96 17.08
C TYR A 334 14.04 -12.57 18.51
N ARG A 335 13.24 -13.02 19.47
CA ARG A 335 13.48 -12.82 20.91
C ARG A 335 13.25 -14.11 21.67
N LEU A 336 13.76 -14.18 22.90
CA LEU A 336 13.47 -15.29 23.80
C LEU A 336 11.96 -15.46 23.98
N TYR A 337 11.52 -16.72 23.94
CA TYR A 337 10.15 -17.10 24.23
C TYR A 337 9.89 -16.92 25.72
N ASN A 338 8.79 -16.25 26.06
CA ASN A 338 8.37 -16.09 27.44
C ASN A 338 6.97 -16.69 27.63
N PRO A 339 6.84 -17.86 28.30
CA PRO A 339 5.57 -18.55 28.44
C PRO A 339 4.51 -17.80 29.24
N LYS A 340 4.88 -16.76 30.00
CA LYS A 340 3.94 -15.95 30.78
C LYS A 340 3.22 -14.90 29.93
N ILE A 341 3.86 -14.40 28.87
CA ILE A 341 3.36 -13.27 28.06
C ILE A 341 3.06 -13.67 26.61
N ASP A 342 3.73 -14.70 26.09
CA ASP A 342 3.60 -15.09 24.69
C ASP A 342 2.35 -15.93 24.47
N LYS A 343 1.42 -15.38 23.68
CA LYS A 343 0.16 -16.04 23.33
C LYS A 343 0.31 -17.17 22.31
N LYS A 344 1.45 -17.25 21.62
CA LYS A 344 1.73 -18.24 20.58
C LYS A 344 2.87 -19.13 21.03
N SER A 345 2.82 -20.40 20.64
CA SER A 345 3.92 -21.34 20.83
C SER A 345 5.22 -20.79 20.23
N PRO A 346 6.39 -21.17 20.78
CA PRO A 346 7.69 -20.80 20.23
C PRO A 346 7.80 -21.30 18.79
N ALA A 347 8.53 -20.54 17.98
CA ALA A 347 8.71 -20.84 16.56
C ALA A 347 10.06 -21.50 16.25
N PHE A 348 11.05 -21.30 17.13
CA PHE A 348 12.39 -21.82 16.94
C PHE A 348 12.96 -22.37 18.25
N LYS A 349 13.81 -23.38 18.12
CA LYS A 349 14.63 -23.91 19.20
C LYS A 349 16.09 -23.86 18.77
N ASP A 350 16.95 -23.26 19.58
CA ASP A 350 18.40 -23.25 19.32
C ASP A 350 18.97 -24.67 19.51
N VAL A 351 19.79 -25.10 18.54
CA VAL A 351 20.27 -26.49 18.47
C VAL A 351 21.34 -26.77 19.53
N GLU A 352 22.09 -25.76 19.96
CA GLU A 352 23.21 -25.90 20.90
C GLU A 352 22.73 -25.74 22.35
N THR A 353 21.95 -24.69 22.60
CA THR A 353 21.50 -24.31 23.95
C THR A 353 20.16 -24.91 24.34
N GLY A 354 19.35 -25.31 23.35
CA GLY A 354 17.97 -25.76 23.57
C GLY A 354 16.97 -24.64 23.90
N GLU A 355 17.41 -23.37 23.93
CA GLU A 355 16.57 -22.21 24.20
C GLU A 355 15.46 -22.05 23.15
N LEU A 356 14.32 -21.53 23.59
CA LEU A 356 13.13 -21.34 22.77
C LEU A 356 12.97 -19.87 22.38
N TYR A 357 12.58 -19.64 21.13
CA TYR A 357 12.47 -18.29 20.57
C TYR A 357 11.14 -18.06 19.87
N SER A 358 10.64 -16.85 20.02
CA SER A 358 9.44 -16.35 19.35
C SER A 358 9.81 -15.74 18.01
N SER A 359 9.16 -16.20 16.94
CA SER A 359 9.21 -15.55 15.63
C SER A 359 8.39 -14.28 15.66
N ILE A 360 8.93 -13.23 15.06
CA ILE A 360 8.29 -11.93 15.00
C ILE A 360 7.98 -11.61 13.54
N TYR A 361 6.76 -11.12 13.28
CA TYR A 361 6.38 -10.62 11.96
C TYR A 361 7.33 -9.50 11.51
N ALA A 362 7.36 -9.18 10.22
CA ALA A 362 8.17 -8.07 9.73
C ALA A 362 7.97 -6.80 10.60
N ARG A 363 9.09 -6.24 11.08
CA ARG A 363 9.12 -5.02 11.90
C ARG A 363 9.81 -3.92 11.15
N ILE A 364 9.36 -2.69 11.36
CA ILE A 364 10.10 -1.49 10.97
C ILE A 364 10.93 -1.09 12.18
N ILE A 365 12.23 -0.87 11.99
CA ILE A 365 13.12 -0.39 13.03
C ILE A 365 13.13 1.13 12.99
N ILE A 366 12.75 1.75 14.11
CA ILE A 366 12.68 3.19 14.25
C ILE A 366 13.51 3.70 15.44
N LYS A 367 13.86 4.98 15.41
CA LYS A 367 14.28 5.77 16.58
C LYS A 367 13.38 6.99 16.74
N ASN A 368 13.13 7.39 17.98
CA ASN A 368 12.44 8.64 18.28
C ASN A 368 13.48 9.79 18.33
N LYS A 369 13.31 10.78 17.46
CA LYS A 369 14.20 11.94 17.33
C LYS A 369 14.01 12.95 18.46
N LYS A 370 12.87 12.90 19.16
CA LYS A 370 12.45 13.90 20.15
C LYS A 370 12.77 13.53 21.60
N VAL A 371 13.43 12.39 21.84
CA VAL A 371 13.90 12.02 23.19
C VAL A 371 15.19 12.80 23.49
N ILE A 372 15.06 13.84 24.31
CA ILE A 372 16.18 14.63 24.83
C ILE A 372 16.70 13.93 26.09
N LYS A 373 18.03 13.89 26.23
CA LYS A 373 18.72 13.27 27.37
C LYS A 373 18.56 14.09 28.64
#